data_AF-A0A318B1C4-F1
#
_entry.id   AF-A0A318B1C4-F1
#
_cell.length_a   1.000
_cell.length_b   1.000
_cell.length_c   1.000
_cell.angle_alpha   90.00
_cell.angle_beta   90.00
_cell.angle_gamma   90.00
#
_symmetry.space_group_name_H-M   'P 1'
#
loop_
_entity.id
_entity.type
_entity.pdbx_description
1 polymer ?
#
loop_
_entity_poly.entity_id
_entity_poly.type
_entity_poly.pdbx_seq_one_letter_code
_entity_poly.pdbx_strand_id
1 'polypeptide(L)'
;MKIDVIQALQLSPEDSARWTSLQALQPRLDSPFLSPQWAKAVATAQADQGDRVKVAVIRDDDGQALAYLPVRVKAGVAMPAGAPMCDYQALVSEHDIAVDPRRLLAALKAQRLDFCHMLADDETLARHGRGQADSWIVDVSAGYEAYAT
;
A
#
# COMPACT_ATOMS: atom_id res chain seq x y z
N MET A 1 1.37 13.53 -14.06
CA MET A 1 1.55 12.55 -12.95
C MET A 1 3.02 12.35 -12.58
N LYS A 2 3.42 12.77 -11.37
CA LYS A 2 4.75 12.57 -10.77
C LYS A 2 4.69 11.43 -9.74
N ILE A 3 5.80 10.73 -9.51
CA ILE A 3 5.90 9.71 -8.46
C ILE A 3 7.01 10.11 -7.49
N ASP A 4 6.63 10.48 -6.28
CA ASP A 4 7.56 10.75 -5.18
C ASP A 4 7.74 9.48 -4.35
N VAL A 5 8.97 9.23 -3.88
CA VAL A 5 9.24 8.07 -3.01
C VAL A 5 9.71 8.58 -1.65
N ILE A 6 8.88 8.37 -0.64
CA ILE A 6 9.07 8.90 0.71
C ILE A 6 9.30 7.72 1.66
N GLN A 7 10.20 7.84 2.63
CA GLN A 7 10.29 6.84 3.70
C GLN A 7 9.01 6.87 4.53
N ALA A 8 8.48 5.72 4.96
CA ALA A 8 7.18 5.67 5.64
C ALA A 8 7.13 6.55 6.91
N LEU A 9 8.23 6.63 7.66
CA LEU A 9 8.34 7.49 8.86
C LEU A 9 8.49 8.99 8.56
N GLN A 10 8.80 9.33 7.31
CA GLN A 10 8.90 10.73 6.84
C GLN A 10 7.64 11.20 6.11
N LEU A 11 6.59 10.36 6.06
CA LEU A 11 5.32 10.74 5.44
C LEU A 11 4.72 11.92 6.20
N SER A 12 4.41 13.00 5.48
CA SER A 12 3.86 14.21 6.07
C SER A 12 2.49 13.93 6.75
N PRO A 13 2.07 14.76 7.72
CA PRO A 13 0.73 14.66 8.28
C PRO A 13 -0.37 14.81 7.22
N GLU A 14 -0.15 15.70 6.24
CA GLU A 14 -1.07 15.93 5.12
C GLU A 14 -1.20 14.70 4.23
N ASP A 15 -0.08 14.08 3.81
CA ASP A 15 -0.12 12.85 3.03
C ASP A 15 -0.73 11.68 3.81
N SER A 16 -0.49 11.62 5.13
CA SER A 16 -1.10 10.60 5.99
C SER A 16 -2.62 10.77 6.06
N ALA A 17 -3.10 12.00 6.21
CA ALA A 17 -4.52 12.31 6.23
C ALA A 17 -5.16 12.02 4.86
N ARG A 18 -4.52 12.45 3.78
CA ARG A 18 -4.99 12.19 2.41
C ARG A 18 -5.06 10.71 2.08
N TRP A 19 -4.03 9.93 2.40
CA TRP A 19 -4.06 8.48 2.25
C TRP A 19 -5.25 7.88 3.04
N THR A 20 -5.43 8.27 4.31
CA THR A 20 -6.57 7.80 5.12
C THR A 20 -7.91 8.15 4.45
N SER A 21 -8.06 9.35 3.88
CA SER A 21 -9.26 9.73 3.13
C SER A 21 -9.47 8.87 1.90
N LEU A 22 -8.44 8.59 1.10
CA LEU A 22 -8.53 7.72 -0.08
C LEU A 22 -8.92 6.30 0.28
N GLN A 23 -8.39 5.78 1.40
CA GLN A 23 -8.75 4.48 1.92
C GLN A 23 -10.25 4.36 2.22
N ALA A 24 -10.83 5.41 2.82
CA ALA A 24 -12.24 5.45 3.16
C ALA A 24 -13.18 5.61 1.95
N LEU A 25 -12.66 5.90 0.74
CA LEU A 25 -13.48 6.06 -0.46
C LEU A 25 -14.03 4.74 -1.00
N GLN A 26 -13.38 3.61 -0.71
CA GLN A 26 -13.69 2.33 -1.32
C GLN A 26 -13.69 1.21 -0.27
N PRO A 27 -14.79 0.44 -0.11
CA PRO A 27 -14.85 -0.67 0.85
C PRO A 27 -13.72 -1.70 0.66
N ARG A 28 -13.26 -1.93 -0.57
CA ARG A 28 -12.15 -2.86 -0.85
C ARG A 28 -10.81 -2.45 -0.22
N LEU A 29 -10.65 -1.16 0.08
CA LEU A 29 -9.43 -0.60 0.68
C LEU A 29 -9.52 -0.56 2.20
N ASP A 30 -10.68 -0.91 2.79
CA ASP A 30 -10.93 -0.93 4.23
C ASP A 30 -10.25 -2.12 4.91
N SER A 31 -8.92 -2.03 4.99
CA SER A 31 -8.06 -2.99 5.65
C SER A 31 -6.98 -2.25 6.42
N PRO A 32 -6.71 -2.60 7.69
CA PRO A 32 -5.67 -1.94 8.47
C PRO A 32 -4.30 -2.06 7.80
N PHE A 33 -4.04 -3.12 7.03
CA PHE A 33 -2.78 -3.33 6.30
C PHE A 33 -2.59 -2.38 5.11
N LEU A 34 -3.64 -1.67 4.69
CA LEU A 34 -3.59 -0.67 3.62
C LEU A 34 -3.54 0.77 4.14
N SER A 35 -3.36 0.94 5.45
CA SER A 35 -3.31 2.25 6.12
C SER A 35 -1.88 2.84 6.19
N PRO A 36 -1.75 4.18 6.32
CA PRO A 36 -0.44 4.79 6.59
C PRO A 36 0.15 4.33 7.94
N GLN A 37 -0.69 4.04 8.92
CA GLN A 37 -0.29 3.58 10.25
C GLN A 37 0.40 2.22 10.16
N TRP A 38 -0.09 1.31 9.32
CA TRP A 38 0.57 0.03 9.08
C TRP A 38 1.98 0.20 8.51
N ALA A 39 2.13 1.00 7.44
CA ALA A 39 3.44 1.24 6.85
C ALA A 39 4.43 1.86 7.86
N LYS A 40 3.97 2.80 8.69
CA LYS A 40 4.76 3.39 9.78
C LYS A 40 5.11 2.38 10.87
N ALA A 41 4.15 1.57 11.32
CA ALA A 41 4.36 0.55 12.33
C ALA A 41 5.40 -0.49 11.87
N VAL A 42 5.30 -0.95 10.63
CA VAL A 42 6.28 -1.87 10.05
C VAL A 42 7.67 -1.21 9.97
N ALA A 43 7.76 0.04 9.51
CA ALA A 43 9.03 0.75 9.45
C ALA A 43 9.69 0.88 10.84
N THR A 44 8.92 1.25 11.87
CA THR A 44 9.39 1.31 13.25
C THR A 44 9.88 -0.06 13.75
N ALA A 45 9.12 -1.12 13.49
CA ALA A 45 9.48 -2.48 13.92
C ALA A 45 10.77 -3.02 13.26
N GLN A 46 11.14 -2.49 12.09
CA GLN A 46 12.38 -2.86 11.39
C GLN A 46 13.63 -2.15 11.93
N ALA A 47 13.49 -1.22 12.87
CA ALA A 47 14.59 -0.47 13.48
C ALA A 47 15.55 0.12 12.42
N ASP A 48 16.83 -0.29 12.44
CA ASP A 48 17.88 0.18 11.52
C ASP A 48 17.60 -0.09 10.04
N GLN A 49 16.58 -0.91 9.72
CA GLN A 49 16.16 -1.23 8.35
C GLN A 49 14.84 -0.55 7.96
N GLY A 50 14.29 0.31 8.82
CA GLY A 50 13.02 1.00 8.59
C GLY A 50 13.01 1.93 7.37
N ASP A 51 14.17 2.45 6.98
CA ASP A 51 14.38 3.31 5.79
C ASP A 51 14.05 2.59 4.46
N ARG A 52 14.02 1.26 4.47
CA ARG A 52 13.64 0.41 3.34
C ARG A 52 12.12 0.37 3.12
N VAL A 53 11.34 0.71 4.14
CA VAL A 53 9.89 0.82 4.03
C VAL A 53 9.56 2.21 3.47
N LYS A 54 9.10 2.21 2.23
CA LYS A 54 8.89 3.41 1.42
C LYS A 54 7.44 3.45 0.94
N VAL A 55 6.99 4.64 0.62
CA VAL A 55 5.68 4.90 0.04
C VAL A 55 5.91 5.61 -1.28
N ALA A 56 5.51 4.99 -2.38
CA ALA A 56 5.40 5.68 -3.65
C ALA A 56 4.10 6.50 -3.64
N VAL A 57 4.22 7.82 -3.75
CA VAL A 57 3.11 8.77 -3.77
C VAL A 57 2.93 9.26 -5.20
N ILE A 58 1.79 8.95 -5.80
CA ILE A 58 1.46 9.37 -7.16
C ILE A 58 0.70 10.68 -7.05
N ARG A 59 1.24 11.73 -7.68
CA ARG A 59 0.68 13.07 -7.66
C ARG A 59 0.22 13.48 -9.04
N ASP A 60 -0.85 14.26 -9.12
CA ASP A 60 -1.23 14.97 -10.34
C ASP A 60 -0.25 16.13 -10.63
N ASP A 61 -0.59 16.96 -11.62
CA ASP A 61 0.27 18.06 -12.04
C ASP A 61 0.17 19.28 -11.10
N ASP A 62 -0.90 19.37 -10.30
CA ASP A 62 -1.08 20.38 -9.25
C ASP A 62 -0.43 19.98 -7.91
N GLY A 63 0.08 18.74 -7.82
CA GLY A 63 0.79 18.19 -6.67
C GLY A 63 -0.09 17.44 -5.66
N GLN A 64 -1.39 17.32 -5.92
CA GLN A 64 -2.32 16.56 -5.09
C GLN A 64 -2.02 15.06 -5.21
N ALA A 65 -1.99 14.35 -4.08
CA ALA A 65 -1.79 12.91 -4.09
C ALA A 65 -3.07 12.18 -4.51
N LEU A 66 -2.95 11.38 -5.58
CA LEU A 66 -3.98 10.55 -6.17
C LEU A 66 -3.91 9.10 -5.69
N ALA A 67 -2.71 8.61 -5.34
CA ALA A 67 -2.52 7.24 -4.91
C ALA A 67 -1.26 7.04 -4.06
N TYR A 68 -1.28 6.00 -3.23
CA TYR A 68 -0.19 5.56 -2.35
C TYR A 68 0.05 4.08 -2.52
N LEU A 69 1.32 3.69 -2.72
CA LEU A 69 1.75 2.30 -2.75
C LEU A 69 2.86 2.09 -1.71
N PRO A 70 2.53 1.50 -0.55
CA PRO A 70 3.53 1.11 0.44
C PRO A 70 4.30 -0.13 -0.02
N VAL A 71 5.63 -0.05 0.07
CA VAL A 71 6.54 -1.13 -0.30
C VAL A 71 7.71 -1.22 0.66
N ARG A 72 8.29 -2.40 0.78
CA ARG A 72 9.64 -2.56 1.31
C ARG A 72 10.60 -2.85 0.16
N VAL A 73 11.62 -2.01 -0.01
CA VAL A 73 12.61 -2.18 -1.08
C VAL A 73 13.92 -2.74 -0.51
N LYS A 74 14.32 -3.92 -0.99
CA LYS A 74 15.61 -4.55 -0.62
C LYS A 74 16.25 -5.18 -1.85
N ALA A 75 17.53 -4.89 -2.08
CA ALA A 75 18.31 -5.46 -3.19
C ALA A 75 17.61 -5.35 -4.56
N GLY A 76 16.98 -4.21 -4.85
CA GLY A 76 16.27 -3.98 -6.11
C GLY A 76 14.91 -4.68 -6.23
N VAL A 77 14.39 -5.29 -5.17
CA VAL A 77 13.07 -5.92 -5.14
C VAL A 77 12.14 -5.07 -4.28
N ALA A 78 11.00 -4.65 -4.84
CA ALA A 78 9.90 -4.06 -4.09
C ALA A 78 8.93 -5.17 -3.68
N MET A 79 8.63 -5.26 -2.39
CA MET A 79 7.70 -6.23 -1.80
C MET A 79 6.60 -5.50 -1.03
N PRO A 80 5.52 -6.18 -0.60
CA PRO A 80 4.60 -5.62 0.39
C PRO A 80 5.37 -5.10 1.60
N ALA A 81 4.92 -3.99 2.18
CA ALA A 81 5.62 -3.34 3.28
C ALA A 81 5.89 -4.31 4.44
N GLY A 82 4.88 -5.11 4.80
CA GLY A 82 4.91 -6.10 5.89
C GLY A 82 5.60 -7.42 5.57
N ALA A 83 6.15 -7.61 4.37
CA ALA A 83 6.69 -8.89 3.96
C ALA A 83 7.87 -9.33 4.86
N PRO A 84 8.03 -10.64 5.14
CA PRO A 84 7.17 -11.73 4.68
C PRO A 84 5.98 -12.04 5.60
N MET A 85 5.80 -11.32 6.71
CA MET A 85 4.76 -11.66 7.70
C MET A 85 3.36 -11.24 7.27
N CYS A 86 3.25 -10.17 6.49
CA CYS A 86 2.00 -9.73 5.88
C CYS A 86 2.29 -9.24 4.47
N ASP A 87 1.62 -9.86 3.51
CA ASP A 87 1.79 -9.70 2.08
C ASP A 87 0.56 -9.09 1.38
N TYR A 88 -0.41 -8.61 2.18
CA TYR A 88 -1.49 -7.73 1.70
C TYR A 88 -0.88 -6.46 1.11
N GLN A 89 -1.33 -6.11 -0.09
CA GLN A 89 -0.85 -4.95 -0.82
C GLN A 89 -1.96 -4.40 -1.72
N ALA A 90 -1.98 -3.08 -1.88
CA ALA A 90 -2.85 -2.42 -2.85
C ALA A 90 -2.23 -1.08 -3.26
N LEU A 91 -2.60 -0.59 -4.44
CA LEU A 91 -2.51 0.82 -4.76
C LEU A 91 -3.72 1.54 -4.14
N VAL A 92 -3.52 2.18 -2.99
CA VAL A 92 -4.58 2.93 -2.30
C VAL A 92 -4.79 4.25 -3.03
N SER A 93 -5.90 4.38 -3.74
CA SER A 93 -6.07 5.38 -4.79
C SER A 93 -7.50 5.94 -4.86
N GLU A 94 -7.67 7.04 -5.58
CA GLU A 94 -8.99 7.40 -6.10
C GLU A 94 -9.54 6.32 -7.05
N HIS A 95 -10.83 6.41 -7.38
CA HIS A 95 -11.45 5.55 -8.38
C HIS A 95 -10.76 5.73 -9.74
N ASP A 96 -10.65 4.64 -10.50
CA ASP A 96 -10.16 4.62 -11.88
C ASP A 96 -8.72 5.15 -12.08
N ILE A 97 -7.90 5.12 -11.02
CA ILE A 97 -6.49 5.49 -11.09
C ILE A 97 -5.63 4.27 -11.43
N ALA A 98 -5.16 4.24 -12.67
CA ALA A 98 -4.14 3.31 -13.13
C ALA A 98 -2.78 4.00 -13.33
N VAL A 99 -1.71 3.33 -12.90
CA VAL A 99 -0.32 3.80 -13.06
C VAL A 99 0.43 2.81 -13.95
N ASP A 100 1.41 3.27 -14.74
CA ASP A 100 2.30 2.34 -15.43
C ASP A 100 3.24 1.67 -14.40
N PRO A 101 3.19 0.32 -14.23
CA PRO A 101 4.07 -0.39 -13.31
C PRO A 101 5.56 -0.13 -13.56
N ARG A 102 5.96 0.14 -14.81
CA ARG A 102 7.36 0.47 -15.13
C ARG A 102 7.80 1.80 -14.51
N ARG A 103 6.88 2.77 -14.42
CA ARG A 103 7.15 4.05 -13.77
C ARG A 103 7.27 3.89 -12.26
N LEU A 104 6.45 3.02 -11.65
CA LEU A 104 6.57 2.65 -10.24
C LEU A 104 7.95 2.02 -9.96
N LEU A 105 8.37 1.03 -10.76
CA LEU A 105 9.68 0.39 -10.63
C LEU A 105 10.83 1.38 -10.76
N ALA A 106 10.78 2.25 -11.77
CA ALA A 106 11.79 3.28 -11.99
C ALA A 106 11.91 4.24 -10.80
N ALA A 107 10.77 4.75 -10.28
CA ALA A 107 10.75 5.64 -9.12
C ALA A 107 11.30 4.95 -7.86
N LEU A 108 10.91 3.69 -7.63
CA LEU A 108 11.37 2.90 -6.49
C LEU A 108 12.83 2.43 -6.60
N LYS A 109 13.48 2.61 -7.76
CA LYS A 109 14.78 2.04 -8.11
C LYS A 109 14.79 0.52 -7.91
N ALA A 110 13.68 -0.12 -8.29
CA ALA A 110 13.48 -1.57 -8.21
C ALA A 110 13.47 -2.17 -9.63
N GLN A 111 13.94 -3.41 -9.73
CA GLN A 111 13.94 -4.21 -10.96
C GLN A 111 12.65 -5.03 -11.09
N ARG A 112 12.00 -5.35 -9.96
CA ARG A 112 10.69 -6.01 -9.93
C ARG A 112 9.89 -5.66 -8.69
N LEU A 113 8.59 -5.89 -8.79
CA LEU A 113 7.62 -5.79 -7.72
C LEU A 113 7.00 -7.17 -7.52
N ASP A 114 7.27 -7.77 -6.36
CA ASP A 114 6.72 -9.05 -5.97
C ASP A 114 5.45 -8.80 -5.15
N PHE A 115 4.36 -9.50 -5.47
CA PHE A 115 3.10 -9.44 -4.74
C PHE A 115 2.38 -10.79 -4.76
N CYS A 116 1.67 -11.10 -3.68
CA CYS A 116 0.95 -12.37 -3.51
C CYS A 116 -0.53 -12.14 -3.16
N HIS A 117 -0.81 -11.25 -2.19
CA HIS A 117 -2.17 -10.85 -1.80
C HIS A 117 -2.48 -9.40 -2.24
N MET A 118 -2.30 -9.13 -3.54
CA MET A 118 -2.78 -7.90 -4.19
C MET A 118 -4.29 -8.00 -4.43
N LEU A 119 -5.00 -6.89 -4.30
CA LEU A 119 -6.43 -6.85 -4.64
C LEU A 119 -6.64 -7.18 -6.12
N ALA A 120 -7.51 -8.16 -6.39
CA ALA A 120 -7.69 -8.76 -7.73
C ALA A 120 -8.28 -7.79 -8.76
N ASP A 121 -8.92 -6.72 -8.30
CA ASP A 121 -9.52 -5.65 -9.09
C ASP A 121 -8.61 -4.42 -9.24
N ASP A 122 -7.34 -4.50 -8.81
CA ASP A 122 -6.37 -3.41 -8.98
C ASP A 122 -6.05 -3.16 -10.47
N GLU A 123 -6.39 -1.99 -10.99
CA GLU A 123 -6.22 -1.64 -12.41
C GLU A 123 -4.75 -1.65 -12.87
N THR A 124 -3.81 -1.40 -11.94
CA THR A 124 -2.39 -1.26 -12.25
C THR A 124 -1.69 -2.62 -12.34
N LEU A 125 -1.96 -3.50 -11.37
CA LEU A 125 -1.17 -4.73 -11.15
C LEU A 125 -1.96 -6.02 -11.37
N ALA A 126 -3.30 -6.02 -11.39
CA ALA A 126 -4.09 -7.26 -11.52
C ALA A 126 -3.72 -8.09 -12.76
N ARG A 127 -3.46 -7.44 -13.90
CA ARG A 127 -3.04 -8.12 -15.15
C ARG A 127 -1.72 -8.88 -15.06
N HIS A 128 -0.91 -8.61 -14.03
CA HIS A 128 0.37 -9.27 -13.78
C HIS A 128 0.25 -10.41 -12.77
N GLY A 129 -0.91 -10.60 -12.14
CA GLY A 129 -1.19 -11.68 -11.20
C GLY A 129 -1.13 -13.08 -11.85
N ARG A 130 -0.93 -14.10 -11.01
CA ARG A 130 -0.93 -15.52 -11.40
C ARG A 130 -1.75 -16.28 -10.36
N GLY A 131 -3.03 -16.46 -10.66
CA GLY A 131 -3.99 -17.08 -9.75
C GLY A 131 -4.72 -16.06 -8.87
N GLN A 132 -5.77 -16.54 -8.21
CA GLN A 132 -6.61 -15.80 -7.28
C GLN A 132 -6.99 -16.75 -6.14
N ALA A 133 -7.18 -16.19 -4.95
CA ALA A 133 -7.67 -16.92 -3.79
C ALA A 133 -8.59 -15.99 -3.00
N ASP A 134 -9.66 -16.56 -2.45
CA ASP A 134 -10.58 -15.82 -1.60
C ASP A 134 -9.93 -15.54 -0.25
N SER A 135 -10.03 -14.28 0.20
CA SER A 135 -9.60 -13.85 1.53
C SER A 135 -10.82 -13.50 2.36
N TRP A 136 -10.96 -14.16 3.50
CA TRP A 136 -12.09 -13.97 4.41
C TRP A 136 -11.76 -12.90 5.43
N ILE A 137 -12.66 -11.94 5.59
CA ILE A 137 -12.57 -10.87 6.59
C ILE A 137 -13.71 -11.08 7.59
N VAL A 138 -13.42 -10.92 8.87
CA VAL A 138 -14.43 -10.93 9.93
C VAL A 138 -14.72 -9.48 10.30
N ASP A 139 -16.00 -9.09 10.20
CA ASP A 139 -16.46 -7.78 10.61
C ASP A 139 -16.62 -7.71 12.13
N VAL A 140 -15.63 -7.15 12.82
CA VAL A 140 -15.66 -7.01 14.29
C VAL A 140 -16.25 -5.67 14.77
N SER A 141 -16.97 -4.94 13.91
CA SER A 141 -17.54 -3.62 14.24
C SER A 141 -18.53 -3.65 15.41
N ALA A 142 -19.20 -4.80 15.64
CA ALA A 142 -20.10 -5.02 16.78
C ALA A 142 -19.37 -5.21 18.13
N GLY A 143 -18.03 -5.23 18.13
CA GLY A 143 -17.21 -5.39 19.33
C GLY A 143 -17.05 -6.85 19.78
N TYR A 144 -16.11 -7.08 20.71
CA TYR A 144 -15.74 -8.42 21.21
C TYR A 144 -16.93 -9.22 21.76
N GLU A 145 -17.83 -8.56 22.49
CA GLU A 145 -18.99 -9.21 23.14
C GLU A 145 -19.91 -9.91 22.13
N ALA A 146 -19.99 -9.43 20.89
CA ALA A 146 -20.78 -10.05 19.83
C ALA A 146 -20.23 -11.43 19.39
N TYR A 147 -18.99 -11.75 19.75
CA TYR A 147 -18.25 -12.93 19.32
C TYR A 147 -17.85 -13.87 20.47
N ALA A 148 -18.20 -13.55 21.71
CA ALA A 148 -17.74 -14.27 22.90
C ALA A 148 -18.60 -15.48 23.31
N THR A 149 -19.53 -15.93 22.44
CA THR A 149 -20.48 -17.04 22.70
C THR A 149 -19.89 -18.42 22.47
#